data_AF-A0A1A8LGI7-F1
#
_entry.id   AF-A0A1A8LGI7-F1
#
_cell.length_a   1.000
_cell.length_b   1.000
_cell.length_c   1.000
_cell.angle_alpha   90.00
_cell.angle_beta   90.00
_cell.angle_gamma   90.00
#
_symmetry.space_group_name_H-M   'P 1'
#
loop_
_entity.id
_entity.type
_entity.pdbx_description
1 polymer ?
#
loop_
_entity_poly.entity_id
_entity_poly.type
_entity_poly.pdbx_seq_one_letter_code
_entity_poly.pdbx_strand_id
1 'polypeptide(L)'
;SLAEQLTDNELKEGRLYPPLSNIREVSLQIAVKVMQYVYAKGMAFRYPEPMDKNGFVRATVWNTNYESFLPDTYDWPGVSFKPKTS
;
A
#
# COMPACT_ATOMS: atom_id res chain seq x y z
N SER A 1 16.98 1.14 -2.83
CA SER A 1 17.29 2.28 -3.71
C SER A 1 16.86 1.88 -5.11
N LEU A 2 16.73 2.81 -6.06
CA LEU A 2 16.33 2.47 -7.44
C LEU A 2 17.29 1.47 -8.11
N ALA A 3 18.60 1.62 -7.86
CA ALA A 3 19.62 0.74 -8.43
C ALA A 3 19.52 -0.72 -7.93
N GLU A 4 19.06 -0.93 -6.71
CA GLU A 4 18.85 -2.28 -6.14
C GLU A 4 17.64 -3.02 -6.74
N GLN A 5 16.87 -2.39 -7.62
CA GLN A 5 15.69 -3.00 -8.24
C GLN A 5 15.97 -3.59 -9.62
N LEU A 6 17.22 -3.53 -10.07
CA LEU A 6 17.70 -4.23 -11.24
C LEU A 6 18.13 -5.65 -10.86
N THR A 7 17.70 -6.62 -11.65
CA THR A 7 18.27 -7.97 -11.59
C THR A 7 19.61 -8.03 -12.31
N ASP A 8 20.47 -8.98 -11.93
CA ASP A 8 21.75 -9.20 -12.62
C ASP A 8 21.58 -9.48 -14.11
N ASN A 9 20.46 -10.10 -14.51
CA ASN A 9 20.15 -10.36 -15.91
C ASN A 9 19.80 -9.07 -16.66
N GLU A 10 18.97 -8.20 -16.08
CA GLU A 10 18.67 -6.89 -16.68
C GLU A 10 19.93 -6.04 -16.84
N LEU A 11 20.85 -6.10 -15.88
CA LEU A 11 22.14 -5.42 -15.99
C LEU A 11 23.01 -6.01 -17.11
N LYS A 12 23.06 -7.35 -17.25
CA LYS A 12 23.76 -8.03 -18.35
C LYS A 12 23.17 -7.73 -19.73
N GLU A 13 21.85 -7.48 -19.80
CA GLU A 13 21.16 -6.99 -20.99
C GLU A 13 21.48 -5.51 -21.31
N GLY A 14 22.25 -4.83 -20.45
CA GLY A 14 22.62 -3.42 -20.62
C GLY A 14 21.55 -2.44 -20.14
N ARG A 15 20.56 -2.89 -19.36
CA ARG A 15 19.52 -2.01 -18.82
C ARG A 15 20.05 -1.23 -17.63
N LEU A 16 19.87 0.10 -17.67
CA LEU A 16 20.21 1.00 -16.57
C LEU A 16 19.04 1.29 -15.62
N TYR A 17 17.82 0.98 -16.04
CA TYR A 17 16.59 1.25 -15.28
C TYR A 17 15.67 0.03 -15.31
N PRO A 18 14.92 -0.22 -14.22
CA PRO A 18 13.86 -1.23 -14.23
C PRO A 18 12.83 -0.95 -15.33
N PRO A 19 12.13 -1.98 -15.83
CA PRO A 19 11.04 -1.82 -16.77
C PRO A 19 9.98 -0.83 -16.27
N LEU A 20 9.44 0.01 -17.16
CA LEU A 20 8.40 0.98 -16.80
C LEU A 20 7.13 0.32 -16.23
N SER A 21 6.85 -0.93 -16.61
CA SER A 21 5.78 -1.74 -16.02
C SER A 21 5.91 -1.86 -14.50
N ASN A 22 7.12 -1.76 -13.96
CA ASN A 22 7.41 -1.96 -12.55
C ASN A 22 7.41 -0.64 -11.77
N ILE A 23 7.14 0.51 -12.40
CA ILE A 23 7.30 1.84 -11.79
C ILE A 23 6.51 2.03 -10.48
N ARG A 24 5.34 1.42 -10.36
CA ARG A 24 4.52 1.44 -9.14
C ARG A 24 5.23 0.72 -7.99
N GLU A 25 5.74 -0.47 -8.25
CA GLU A 25 6.48 -1.25 -7.25
C GLU A 25 7.81 -0.57 -6.90
N VAL A 26 8.49 0.02 -7.88
CA VAL A 26 9.66 0.88 -7.66
C VAL A 26 9.36 2.01 -6.68
N SER A 27 8.27 2.74 -6.92
CA SER A 27 7.86 3.86 -6.06
C SER A 27 7.54 3.42 -4.64
N LEU A 28 6.85 2.28 -4.50
CA LEU A 28 6.51 1.67 -3.20
C LEU A 28 7.78 1.34 -2.38
N GLN A 29 8.75 0.68 -3.00
CA GLN A 29 9.99 0.28 -2.31
C GLN A 29 10.82 1.50 -1.88
N ILE A 30 10.86 2.56 -2.71
CA ILE A 30 11.51 3.82 -2.35
C ILE A 30 10.79 4.46 -1.15
N ALA A 31 9.45 4.55 -1.18
CA ALA A 31 8.67 5.11 -0.08
C ALA A 31 8.89 4.35 1.24
N VAL A 32 8.94 3.01 1.20
CA VAL A 32 9.25 2.18 2.39
C VAL A 32 10.64 2.48 2.94
N LYS A 33 11.66 2.62 2.07
CA LYS A 33 13.02 2.96 2.50
C LYS A 33 13.12 4.37 3.08
N VAL A 34 12.45 5.34 2.47
CA VAL A 34 12.36 6.71 3.01
C VAL A 34 11.70 6.69 4.38
N MET A 35 10.59 5.96 4.52
CA MET A 35 9.89 5.79 5.79
C MET A 35 10.81 5.21 6.86
N GLN A 36 11.47 4.09 6.59
CA GLN A 36 12.45 3.48 7.50
C GLN A 36 13.53 4.48 7.92
N TYR A 37 14.07 5.24 6.97
CA TYR A 37 15.11 6.23 7.24
C TYR A 37 14.63 7.37 8.15
N VAL A 38 13.47 7.98 7.87
CA VAL A 38 12.99 9.13 8.65
C VAL A 38 12.58 8.73 10.07
N TYR A 39 12.04 7.52 10.29
CA TYR A 39 11.80 7.02 11.64
C TYR A 39 13.10 6.76 12.38
N ALA A 40 14.06 6.05 11.77
CA ALA A 40 15.35 5.76 12.38
C ALA A 40 16.16 7.01 12.74
N LYS A 41 15.94 8.13 12.03
CA LYS A 41 16.60 9.42 12.28
C LYS A 41 15.79 10.37 13.16
N GLY A 42 14.60 9.98 13.63
CA GLY A 42 13.73 10.86 14.42
C GLY A 42 13.20 12.07 13.65
N MET A 43 13.14 11.98 12.32
CA MET A 43 12.62 13.02 11.42
C MET A 43 11.17 12.77 10.99
N ALA A 44 10.56 11.65 11.41
CA ALA A 44 9.18 11.35 11.12
C ALA A 44 8.24 12.24 11.93
N PHE A 45 7.09 12.62 11.34
CA PHE A 45 6.06 13.41 12.02
C PHE A 45 4.78 12.63 12.30
N ARG A 46 4.65 11.40 11.77
CA ARG A 46 3.49 10.54 11.98
C ARG A 46 3.78 9.53 13.08
N TYR A 47 2.85 9.39 14.03
CA TYR A 47 3.01 8.48 15.18
C TYR A 47 1.68 7.80 15.54
N PRO A 48 1.72 6.58 16.09
CA PRO A 48 2.92 5.76 16.33
C PRO A 48 3.58 5.26 15.02
N GLU A 49 4.84 4.85 15.11
CA GLU A 49 5.55 4.25 13.99
C GLU A 49 4.83 2.95 13.55
N PRO A 50 4.46 2.82 12.26
CA PRO A 50 3.82 1.59 11.79
C PRO A 50 4.74 0.38 11.94
N MET A 51 4.17 -0.68 12.52
CA MET A 51 4.85 -1.97 12.70
C MET A 51 5.18 -2.59 11.33
N ASP A 52 4.19 -2.64 10.43
CA ASP A 52 4.39 -3.01 9.03
C ASP A 52 4.38 -1.74 8.14
N LYS A 53 5.58 -1.24 7.83
CA LYS A 53 5.77 -0.07 6.95
C LYS A 53 5.37 -0.35 5.52
N ASN A 54 5.58 -1.58 5.03
CA ASN A 54 5.23 -1.94 3.65
C ASN A 54 3.71 -2.03 3.50
N GLY A 55 3.03 -2.72 4.42
CA GLY A 55 1.57 -2.75 4.47
C GLY A 55 0.96 -1.36 4.61
N PHE A 56 1.54 -0.51 5.48
CA PHE A 56 1.11 0.87 5.63
C PHE A 56 1.22 1.66 4.32
N VAL A 57 2.39 1.67 3.69
CA VAL A 57 2.59 2.41 2.42
C VAL A 57 1.61 1.90 1.36
N ARG A 58 1.44 0.58 1.20
CA ARG A 58 0.48 0.02 0.22
C ARG A 58 -0.96 0.41 0.50
N ALA A 59 -1.38 0.45 1.77
CA ALA A 59 -2.71 0.89 2.15
C ALA A 59 -2.95 2.39 1.89
N THR A 60 -1.88 3.20 1.80
CA THR A 60 -2.00 4.64 1.47
C THR A 60 -1.92 4.96 -0.02
N VAL A 61 -1.53 4.00 -0.87
CA VAL A 61 -1.44 4.23 -2.32
C VAL A 61 -2.82 4.35 -2.92
N TRP A 62 -2.96 5.28 -3.87
CA TRP A 62 -4.18 5.48 -4.64
C TRP A 62 -4.63 4.20 -5.34
N ASN A 63 -5.88 3.81 -5.10
CA ASN A 63 -6.54 2.70 -5.78
C ASN A 63 -7.39 3.25 -6.93
N THR A 64 -7.24 2.67 -8.12
CA THR A 64 -7.98 3.08 -9.32
C THR A 64 -9.34 2.39 -9.46
N ASN A 65 -9.64 1.41 -8.61
CA ASN A 65 -10.92 0.72 -8.64
C ASN A 65 -12.02 1.61 -8.05
N TYR A 66 -13.24 1.44 -8.55
CA TYR A 66 -14.41 2.10 -7.96
C TYR A 66 -14.67 1.57 -6.55
N GLU A 67 -15.02 2.48 -5.66
CA GLU A 67 -15.55 2.15 -4.34
C GLU A 67 -17.03 1.76 -4.45
N SER A 68 -17.50 0.98 -3.48
CA SER A 68 -18.93 0.68 -3.37
C SER A 68 -19.68 1.94 -2.92
N PHE A 69 -20.78 2.24 -3.59
CA PHE A 69 -21.73 3.28 -3.15
C PHE A 69 -22.82 2.71 -2.22
N LEU A 70 -22.90 1.39 -2.09
CA LEU A 70 -23.86 0.74 -1.19
C LEU A 70 -23.34 0.81 0.25
N PRO A 71 -24.22 1.04 1.24
CA PRO A 71 -23.83 1.03 2.64
C PRO A 71 -23.41 -0.37 3.07
N ASP A 72 -22.43 -0.44 3.97
CA ASP A 72 -22.07 -1.68 4.65
C ASP A 72 -23.21 -2.08 5.60
N THR A 73 -23.87 -3.20 5.31
CA THR A 73 -24.90 -3.78 6.18
C THR A 73 -24.30 -4.91 7.01
N TYR A 74 -24.72 -5.03 8.26
CA TYR A 74 -24.35 -6.15 9.13
C TYR A 74 -25.56 -6.59 9.96
N ASP A 75 -25.62 -7.89 10.26
CA ASP A 75 -26.65 -8.45 11.13
C ASP A 75 -26.25 -8.29 12.60
N TRP A 76 -27.17 -7.76 13.41
CA TRP A 76 -26.96 -7.69 14.85
C TRP A 76 -27.50 -8.95 15.55
N PRO A 77 -26.70 -9.62 16.41
CA PRO A 77 -27.15 -10.84 17.06
C PRO A 77 -28.37 -10.61 17.96
N GLY A 78 -29.36 -11.49 17.86
CA GLY A 78 -30.57 -11.47 18.70
C GLY A 78 -31.71 -10.57 18.20
N VAL A 79 -31.57 -9.92 17.04
CA VAL A 79 -32.64 -9.09 16.46
C VAL A 79 -33.14 -9.74 15.17
N SER A 80 -34.38 -10.24 15.17
CA SER A 80 -35.05 -10.69 13.95
C SER A 80 -35.96 -9.57 13.42
N PHE A 81 -35.54 -8.88 12.36
CA PHE A 81 -36.42 -7.92 11.69
C PHE A 81 -37.39 -8.70 10.78
N LYS A 82 -38.65 -8.81 11.21
CA LYS A 82 -39.74 -9.30 10.34
C LYS A 82 -40.55 -8.09 9.88
N PRO A 83 -40.53 -7.72 8.59
CA PRO A 83 -41.39 -6.64 8.11
C PRO A 83 -42.86 -7.05 8.31
N LYS A 84 -43.68 -6.15 8.85
CA LYS A 84 -45.13 -6.37 8.94
C LYS A 84 -45.72 -6.37 7.53
N THR A 85 -46.30 -7.48 7.12
CA THR A 85 -47.15 -7.56 5.92
C THR A 85 -48.51 -6.96 6.24
N SER A 86 -48.92 -5.94 5.47
CA SER A 86 -50.30 -5.41 5.46
C SER A 86 -51.25 -6.35 4.76
#